data_AF-A0A0F9RGS9-F1
#
_entry.id   AF-A0A0F9RGS9-F1
#
_cell.length_a   1.000
_cell.length_b   1.000
_cell.length_c   1.000
_cell.angle_alpha   90.00
_cell.angle_beta   90.00
_cell.angle_gamma   90.00
#
_symmetry.space_group_name_H-M   'P 1'
#
loop_
_entity.id
_entity.type
_entity.pdbx_description
1 polymer ?
#
loop_
_entity_poly.entity_id
_entity_poly.type
_entity_poly.pdbx_seq_one_letter_code
_entity_poly.pdbx_strand_id
1 'polypeptide(L)'
;MTDLEKQQRIEARASEKIADFSKPIQRITRRKLVMLLLEQEARGANFVQVFSRTVPAMRKTENEFFGLVEKVAEKNCQINWFYKNAVQNQRTREDVFDDFTPHPRTWGTMMFNPILQKTSKTLLDHTNKKTKVYCQYVQMRTLKTENTHYEWLETGVKLTNKEVAELKTFFPPYRKSQTQRTEKEIIVNDYKIQSIEMLSMNNVLYVVIGD
;
A
#
# COMPACT_ATOMS: atom_id res chain seq x y z
N MET A 1 6.22 21.48 -0.98
CA MET A 1 5.63 21.01 -2.25
C MET A 1 4.13 21.31 -2.29
N THR A 2 3.71 22.16 -3.22
CA THR A 2 2.31 22.50 -3.48
C THR A 2 1.56 21.31 -4.09
N ASP A 3 0.23 21.32 -4.08
CA ASP A 3 -0.55 20.24 -4.68
C ASP A 3 -0.40 20.18 -6.22
N LEU A 4 -0.13 21.33 -6.85
CA LEU A 4 0.17 21.42 -8.28
C LEU A 4 1.48 20.69 -8.63
N GLU A 5 2.55 20.92 -7.85
CA GLU A 5 3.84 20.25 -8.04
C GLU A 5 3.71 18.73 -7.86
N LYS A 6 2.94 18.29 -6.86
CA LYS A 6 2.64 16.85 -6.67
C LYS A 6 1.94 16.28 -7.89
N GLN A 7 0.97 17.00 -8.45
CA GLN A 7 0.22 16.53 -9.60
C GLN A 7 1.07 16.46 -10.87
N GLN A 8 1.86 17.51 -11.16
CA GLN A 8 2.81 17.51 -12.28
C GLN A 8 3.80 16.33 -12.18
N ARG A 9 4.24 16.01 -10.97
CA ARG A 9 5.15 14.90 -10.72
C ARG A 9 4.50 13.53 -10.89
N ILE A 10 3.27 13.36 -10.41
CA ILE A 10 2.47 12.14 -10.67
C ILE A 10 2.29 11.97 -12.18
N GLU A 11 2.01 13.05 -12.91
CA GLU A 11 1.85 13.03 -14.37
C GLU A 11 3.16 12.72 -15.10
N ALA A 12 4.30 13.27 -14.67
CA ALA A 12 5.62 12.96 -15.24
C ALA A 12 5.93 11.46 -15.09
N ARG A 13 5.72 10.91 -13.90
CA ARG A 13 5.93 9.47 -13.64
C ARG A 13 4.91 8.59 -14.37
N ALA A 14 3.66 9.03 -14.45
CA ALA A 14 2.68 8.36 -15.27
C ALA A 14 3.16 8.35 -16.72
N SER A 15 3.70 9.46 -17.24
CA SER A 15 4.23 9.54 -18.61
C SER A 15 5.39 8.56 -18.86
N GLU A 16 6.33 8.45 -17.92
CA GLU A 16 7.40 7.44 -17.97
C GLU A 16 6.82 6.02 -18.01
N LYS A 17 5.84 5.72 -17.15
CA LYS A 17 5.21 4.39 -17.10
C LYS A 17 4.31 4.10 -18.29
N ILE A 18 3.70 5.12 -18.89
CA ILE A 18 2.87 5.02 -20.09
C ILE A 18 3.70 4.57 -21.27
N ALA A 19 4.95 5.03 -21.38
CA ALA A 19 5.87 4.55 -22.42
C ALA A 19 6.08 3.02 -22.35
N ASP A 20 6.07 2.46 -21.14
CA ASP A 20 6.20 1.02 -20.89
C ASP A 20 4.85 0.27 -20.92
N PHE A 21 3.72 0.99 -20.96
CA PHE A 21 2.38 0.41 -20.86
C PHE A 21 1.64 0.46 -22.21
N SER A 22 1.43 -0.70 -22.83
CA SER A 22 0.56 -0.86 -24.00
C SER A 22 -0.94 -0.84 -23.67
N LYS A 23 -1.31 -0.49 -22.43
CA LYS A 23 -2.62 -0.71 -21.84
C LYS A 23 -3.40 0.59 -21.67
N PRO A 24 -4.75 0.55 -21.66
CA PRO A 24 -5.58 1.73 -21.40
C PRO A 24 -5.21 2.45 -20.10
N ILE A 25 -5.20 3.78 -20.17
CA ILE A 25 -4.94 4.66 -19.03
C ILE A 25 -6.23 5.39 -18.67
N GLN A 26 -6.60 5.36 -17.38
CA GLN A 26 -7.74 6.09 -16.87
C GLN A 26 -7.32 7.01 -15.73
N ARG A 27 -7.75 8.28 -15.81
CA ARG A 27 -7.55 9.24 -14.72
C ARG A 27 -8.77 9.22 -13.82
N ILE A 28 -8.56 8.97 -12.53
CA ILE A 28 -9.64 8.84 -11.55
C ILE A 28 -9.32 9.67 -10.30
N THR A 29 -10.35 10.22 -9.69
CA THR A 29 -10.21 10.89 -8.39
C THR A 29 -10.08 9.85 -7.27
N ARG A 30 -9.71 10.27 -6.06
CA ARG A 30 -9.58 9.34 -4.92
C ARG A 30 -10.91 8.71 -4.56
N ARG A 31 -12.00 9.47 -4.65
CA ARG A 31 -13.36 8.94 -4.45
C ARG A 31 -13.69 7.84 -5.46
N LYS A 32 -13.32 8.04 -6.74
CA LYS A 32 -13.53 7.03 -7.78
C LYS A 32 -12.66 5.79 -7.57
N LEU A 33 -11.43 5.94 -7.05
CA LEU A 33 -10.58 4.80 -6.68
C LEU A 33 -11.23 3.94 -5.58
N VAL A 34 -11.79 4.56 -4.55
CA VAL A 34 -12.52 3.86 -3.48
C VAL A 34 -13.69 3.07 -4.05
N MET A 35 -14.51 3.69 -4.90
CA MET A 35 -15.65 3.00 -5.54
C MET A 35 -15.18 1.84 -6.43
N LEU A 36 -14.14 2.05 -7.24
CA LEU A 36 -13.56 1.02 -8.08
C LEU A 36 -13.13 -0.21 -7.26
N LEU A 37 -12.46 0.01 -6.12
CA LEU A 37 -12.01 -1.07 -5.24
C LEU A 37 -13.19 -1.84 -4.62
N LEU A 38 -14.27 -1.16 -4.22
CA LEU A 38 -15.49 -1.78 -3.70
C LEU A 38 -16.21 -2.62 -4.77
N GLU A 39 -16.28 -2.13 -6.00
CA GLU A 39 -16.85 -2.86 -7.14
C GLU A 39 -16.09 -4.15 -7.44
N GLN A 40 -14.76 -4.13 -7.30
CA GLN A 40 -13.95 -5.32 -7.55
C GLN A 40 -14.18 -6.45 -6.54
N GLU A 41 -14.69 -6.17 -5.34
CA GLU A 41 -14.94 -7.23 -4.34
C GLU A 41 -15.90 -8.30 -4.82
N ALA A 42 -16.82 -7.95 -5.72
CA ALA A 42 -17.76 -8.90 -6.33
C ALA A 42 -17.04 -9.99 -7.15
N ARG A 43 -15.84 -9.70 -7.66
CA ARG A 43 -15.06 -10.59 -8.53
C ARG A 43 -14.11 -11.53 -7.76
N GLY A 44 -14.05 -11.41 -6.43
CA GLY A 44 -13.11 -12.16 -5.62
C GLY A 44 -11.69 -11.60 -5.66
N ALA A 45 -10.70 -12.45 -5.37
CA ALA A 45 -9.30 -12.04 -5.19
C ALA A 45 -8.67 -11.57 -6.50
N ASN A 46 -8.11 -10.36 -6.52
CA ASN A 46 -7.52 -9.75 -7.71
C ASN A 46 -6.06 -9.36 -7.48
N PHE A 47 -5.26 -9.47 -8.53
CA PHE A 47 -3.88 -8.98 -8.54
C PHE A 47 -3.83 -7.54 -9.02
N VAL A 48 -3.02 -6.73 -8.33
CA VAL A 48 -2.85 -5.31 -8.63
C VAL A 48 -1.39 -4.93 -8.52
N GLN A 49 -0.95 -3.96 -9.31
CA GLN A 49 0.32 -3.28 -9.10
C GLN A 49 0.05 -1.89 -8.56
N VAL A 50 0.69 -1.54 -7.45
CA VAL A 50 0.45 -0.30 -6.70
C VAL A 50 1.70 0.55 -6.75
N PHE A 51 1.52 1.81 -7.10
CA PHE A 51 2.56 2.83 -7.08
C PHE A 51 2.21 3.79 -5.96
N SER A 52 3.09 3.87 -4.97
CA SER A 52 2.80 4.58 -3.73
C SER A 52 3.96 5.44 -3.26
N ARG A 53 3.60 6.50 -2.54
CA ARG A 53 4.50 7.44 -1.89
C ARG A 53 4.09 7.59 -0.43
N THR A 54 4.94 7.11 0.46
CA THR A 54 4.62 6.98 1.90
C THR A 54 5.73 7.56 2.75
N VAL A 55 5.38 8.13 3.90
CA VAL A 55 6.39 8.52 4.90
C VAL A 55 6.93 7.24 5.55
N PRO A 56 8.25 6.98 5.53
CA PRO A 56 8.80 5.79 6.14
C PRO A 56 8.67 5.81 7.66
N ALA A 57 8.48 4.64 8.26
CA ALA A 57 8.48 4.49 9.71
C ALA A 57 9.92 4.57 10.23
N MET A 58 10.21 5.57 11.05
CA MET A 58 11.55 5.84 11.59
C MET A 58 11.46 6.48 12.98
N ARG A 59 12.51 6.33 13.78
CA ARG A 59 12.65 7.01 15.08
C ARG A 59 12.66 8.53 14.86
N LYS A 60 12.03 9.30 15.76
CA LYS A 60 11.98 10.78 15.66
C LYS A 60 13.19 11.47 16.27
N THR A 61 13.69 10.93 17.39
CA THR A 61 14.78 11.51 18.16
C THR A 61 16.08 11.46 17.38
N GLU A 62 16.74 12.62 17.26
CA GLU A 62 18.04 12.81 16.58
C GLU A 62 18.05 12.29 15.15
N ASN A 63 16.93 12.39 14.43
CA ASN A 63 16.79 11.91 13.06
C ASN A 63 16.62 13.08 12.09
N GLU A 64 17.68 13.37 11.35
CA GLU A 64 17.72 14.43 10.32
C GLU A 64 16.79 14.18 9.13
N PHE A 65 16.41 12.93 8.88
CA PHE A 65 15.51 12.57 7.78
C PHE A 65 14.03 12.67 8.17
N PHE A 66 13.71 12.86 9.46
CA PHE A 66 12.33 12.80 9.94
C PHE A 66 11.47 13.93 9.36
N GLY A 67 10.46 13.57 8.56
CA GLY A 67 9.55 14.54 7.92
C GLY A 67 10.09 15.15 6.62
N LEU A 68 11.32 14.82 6.23
CA LEU A 68 11.97 15.34 5.02
C LEU A 68 12.10 14.31 3.89
N VAL A 69 11.87 13.03 4.19
CA VAL A 69 12.02 11.93 3.23
C VAL A 69 10.71 11.19 3.03
N GLU A 70 10.50 10.76 1.80
CA GLU A 70 9.42 9.88 1.40
C GLU A 70 9.94 8.62 0.72
N LYS A 71 9.22 7.53 0.94
CA LYS A 71 9.46 6.24 0.31
C LYS A 71 8.58 6.11 -0.91
N VAL A 72 9.21 5.91 -2.05
CA VAL A 72 8.57 5.49 -3.28
C VAL A 72 8.64 3.98 -3.41
N ALA A 73 7.52 3.34 -3.70
CA ALA A 73 7.49 1.91 -3.90
C ALA A 73 6.51 1.49 -5.00
N GLU A 74 6.92 0.50 -5.78
CA GLU A 74 6.09 -0.23 -6.72
C GLU A 74 5.89 -1.63 -6.15
N LYS A 75 4.65 -2.10 -6.04
CA LYS A 75 4.39 -3.42 -5.45
C LYS A 75 3.36 -4.19 -6.23
N ASN A 76 3.67 -5.47 -6.47
CA ASN A 76 2.69 -6.44 -6.89
C ASN A 76 1.98 -6.98 -5.65
N CYS A 77 0.68 -6.78 -5.63
CA CYS A 77 -0.18 -7.01 -4.49
C CYS A 77 -1.40 -7.84 -4.90
N GLN A 78 -2.09 -8.37 -3.89
CA GLN A 78 -3.40 -9.00 -4.02
C GLN A 78 -4.40 -8.26 -3.13
N ILE A 79 -5.58 -7.95 -3.68
CA ILE A 79 -6.74 -7.39 -2.97
C ILE A 79 -7.87 -8.43 -2.90
N ASN A 80 -8.92 -8.16 -2.12
CA ASN A 80 -10.11 -8.99 -1.97
C ASN A 80 -9.81 -10.44 -1.52
N TRP A 81 -8.78 -10.61 -0.69
CA TRP A 81 -8.26 -11.89 -0.25
C TRP A 81 -8.58 -12.13 1.23
N PHE A 82 -8.34 -13.34 1.73
CA PHE A 82 -8.58 -13.69 3.13
C PHE A 82 -7.28 -14.08 3.83
N TYR A 83 -6.93 -13.39 4.91
CA TYR A 83 -5.69 -13.63 5.65
C TYR A 83 -5.59 -15.03 6.23
N LYS A 84 -6.65 -15.52 6.88
CA LYS A 84 -6.71 -16.89 7.40
C LYS A 84 -6.38 -17.91 6.32
N ASN A 85 -7.06 -17.83 5.17
CA ASN A 85 -6.88 -18.78 4.07
C ASN A 85 -5.48 -18.68 3.46
N ALA A 86 -4.94 -17.47 3.28
CA ALA A 86 -3.61 -17.30 2.72
C ALA A 86 -2.51 -17.89 3.61
N VAL A 87 -2.62 -17.70 4.94
CA VAL A 87 -1.67 -18.29 5.90
C VAL A 87 -1.86 -19.81 5.97
N GLN A 88 -3.10 -20.31 6.08
CA GLN A 88 -3.36 -21.75 6.14
C GLN A 88 -2.85 -22.48 4.88
N ASN A 89 -3.09 -21.91 3.71
CA ASN A 89 -2.60 -22.47 2.45
C ASN A 89 -1.08 -22.48 2.37
N GLN A 90 -0.41 -21.47 2.96
CA GLN A 90 1.05 -21.44 3.01
C GLN A 90 1.60 -22.45 4.00
N ARG A 91 1.01 -22.56 5.20
CA ARG A 91 1.34 -23.57 6.21
C ARG A 91 1.18 -25.00 5.66
N THR A 92 0.10 -25.26 4.93
CA THR A 92 -0.15 -26.55 4.28
C THR A 92 0.92 -26.90 3.25
N ARG A 93 1.48 -25.91 2.54
CA ARG A 93 2.60 -26.13 1.58
C ARG A 93 3.95 -26.36 2.27
N GLU A 94 4.05 -26.00 3.54
CA GLU A 94 5.23 -26.13 4.39
C GLU A 94 5.04 -27.25 5.43
N ASP A 95 4.11 -28.17 5.18
CA ASP A 95 3.80 -29.33 6.01
C ASP A 95 3.40 -29.00 7.47
N VAL A 96 2.85 -27.81 7.69
CA VAL A 96 2.28 -27.38 8.97
C VAL A 96 0.75 -27.45 8.89
N PHE A 97 0.16 -28.47 9.51
CA PHE A 97 -1.27 -28.76 9.37
C PHE A 97 -2.17 -28.20 10.47
N ASP A 98 -1.62 -27.60 11.54
CA ASP A 98 -2.49 -27.04 12.59
C ASP A 98 -3.38 -25.93 12.02
N ASP A 99 -4.58 -25.81 12.57
CA ASP A 99 -5.48 -24.72 12.26
C ASP A 99 -4.88 -23.36 12.65
N PHE A 100 -4.87 -22.43 11.69
CA PHE A 100 -4.50 -21.05 11.92
C PHE A 100 -5.72 -20.20 12.28
N THR A 101 -5.66 -19.51 13.42
CA THR A 101 -6.65 -18.49 13.80
C THR A 101 -5.97 -17.13 13.91
N PRO A 102 -6.30 -16.17 13.03
CA PRO A 102 -5.69 -14.85 13.09
C PRO A 102 -6.19 -14.09 14.32
N HIS A 103 -5.29 -13.33 14.95
CA HIS A 103 -5.69 -12.38 15.97
C HIS A 103 -6.60 -11.30 15.39
N PRO A 104 -7.56 -10.77 16.19
CA PRO A 104 -8.39 -9.66 15.76
C PRO A 104 -7.53 -8.43 15.46
N ARG A 105 -7.97 -7.65 14.48
CA ARG A 105 -7.31 -6.40 14.08
C ARG A 105 -7.38 -5.40 15.23
N THR A 106 -6.25 -4.77 15.55
CA THR A 106 -6.12 -3.81 16.66
C THR A 106 -6.36 -2.36 16.26
N TRP A 107 -6.40 -2.06 14.96
CA TRP A 107 -6.59 -0.70 14.44
C TRP A 107 -7.37 -0.68 13.12
N GLY A 108 -8.17 0.37 12.96
CA GLY A 108 -9.06 0.53 11.81
C GLY A 108 -10.25 -0.44 11.85
N THR A 109 -11.31 -0.08 11.13
CA THR A 109 -12.53 -0.89 10.97
C THR A 109 -12.77 -1.12 9.50
N MET A 110 -13.16 -2.33 9.13
CA MET A 110 -13.51 -2.61 7.74
C MET A 110 -14.71 -1.76 7.32
N MET A 111 -14.64 -1.17 6.14
CA MET A 111 -15.68 -0.28 5.60
C MET A 111 -16.94 -1.06 5.23
N PHE A 112 -18.12 -0.44 5.24
CA PHE A 112 -19.31 -1.04 4.63
C PHE A 112 -19.25 -0.94 3.10
N ASN A 113 -19.42 -2.06 2.40
CA ASN A 113 -19.54 -2.10 0.95
C ASN A 113 -21.02 -1.97 0.56
N PRO A 114 -21.48 -0.84 0.01
CA PRO A 114 -22.88 -0.62 -0.33
C PRO A 114 -23.35 -1.46 -1.51
N ILE A 115 -22.43 -1.91 -2.38
CA ILE A 115 -22.75 -2.71 -3.57
C ILE A 115 -23.07 -4.15 -3.16
N LEU A 116 -22.29 -4.69 -2.23
CA LEU A 116 -22.44 -6.07 -1.74
C LEU A 116 -23.26 -6.19 -0.45
N GLN A 117 -23.71 -5.06 0.10
CA GLN A 117 -24.44 -4.94 1.37
C GLN A 117 -23.77 -5.71 2.53
N LYS A 118 -22.44 -5.64 2.61
CA LYS A 118 -21.66 -6.33 3.63
C LYS A 118 -20.38 -5.58 3.94
N THR A 119 -19.71 -6.00 5.01
CA THR A 119 -18.40 -5.49 5.36
C THR A 119 -17.37 -5.79 4.25
N SER A 120 -16.67 -4.75 3.83
CA SER A 120 -15.57 -4.80 2.86
C SER A 120 -14.45 -5.71 3.36
N LYS A 121 -13.77 -6.36 2.41
CA LYS A 121 -12.56 -7.15 2.66
C LYS A 121 -11.28 -6.40 2.31
N THR A 122 -11.42 -5.27 1.63
CA THR A 122 -10.31 -4.55 1.01
C THR A 122 -10.14 -3.16 1.57
N LEU A 123 -11.21 -2.49 2.00
CA LEU A 123 -11.16 -1.12 2.49
C LEU A 123 -11.40 -1.01 3.99
N LEU A 124 -10.68 -0.07 4.59
CA LEU A 124 -10.74 0.23 6.02
C LEU A 124 -10.92 1.73 6.25
N ASP A 125 -11.71 2.02 7.26
CA ASP A 125 -11.84 3.32 7.89
C ASP A 125 -10.95 3.40 9.12
N HIS A 126 -10.26 4.53 9.27
CA HIS A 126 -9.51 4.80 10.48
C HIS A 126 -9.55 6.29 10.82
N THR A 127 -10.05 6.59 12.02
CA THR A 127 -9.95 7.92 12.63
C THR A 127 -8.86 7.91 13.68
N ASN A 128 -7.85 8.76 13.50
CA ASN A 128 -6.79 8.91 14.48
C ASN A 128 -7.38 9.48 15.78
N LYS A 129 -7.23 8.76 16.90
CA LYS A 129 -7.83 9.15 18.19
C LYS A 129 -7.34 10.50 18.71
N LYS A 130 -6.08 10.85 18.43
CA LYS A 130 -5.42 12.08 18.89
C LYS A 130 -5.74 13.27 17.99
N THR A 131 -5.54 13.13 16.69
CA THR A 131 -5.71 14.24 15.74
C THR A 131 -7.14 14.39 15.22
N LYS A 132 -8.02 13.40 15.48
CA LYS A 132 -9.39 13.30 14.96
C LYS A 132 -9.49 13.30 13.43
N VAL A 133 -8.37 13.11 12.73
CA VAL A 133 -8.33 13.04 11.27
C VAL A 133 -8.83 11.66 10.82
N TYR A 134 -9.84 11.67 9.96
CA TYR A 134 -10.35 10.49 9.26
C TYR A 134 -9.50 10.17 8.02
N CYS A 135 -9.25 8.89 7.79
CA CYS A 135 -8.48 8.39 6.66
C CYS A 135 -9.04 7.04 6.20
N GLN A 136 -8.95 6.80 4.89
CA GLN A 136 -9.30 5.53 4.27
C GLN A 136 -8.03 4.78 3.89
N TYR A 137 -8.06 3.45 4.04
CA TYR A 137 -6.96 2.56 3.72
C TYR A 137 -7.44 1.40 2.86
N VAL A 138 -6.54 0.89 2.03
CA VAL A 138 -6.71 -0.36 1.29
C VAL A 138 -5.77 -1.43 1.85
N GLN A 139 -6.33 -2.55 2.29
CA GLN A 139 -5.59 -3.72 2.72
C GLN A 139 -5.16 -4.55 1.51
N MET A 140 -3.87 -4.83 1.44
CA MET A 140 -3.25 -5.58 0.36
C MET A 140 -2.33 -6.65 0.94
N ARG A 141 -2.32 -7.82 0.31
CA ARG A 141 -1.24 -8.80 0.50
C ARG A 141 -0.12 -8.45 -0.47
N THR A 142 1.06 -8.13 0.05
CA THR A 142 2.24 -7.90 -0.78
C THR A 142 2.79 -9.23 -1.27
N LEU A 143 2.97 -9.37 -2.58
CA LEU A 143 3.54 -10.56 -3.22
C LEU A 143 5.00 -10.33 -3.62
N LYS A 144 5.27 -9.15 -4.19
CA LYS A 144 6.61 -8.74 -4.62
C LYS A 144 6.73 -7.23 -4.46
N THR A 145 7.88 -6.79 -3.99
CA THR A 145 8.25 -5.37 -3.99
C THR A 145 9.21 -5.12 -5.14
N GLU A 146 8.92 -4.12 -5.95
CA GLU A 146 9.71 -3.67 -7.10
C GLU A 146 10.08 -2.20 -6.88
N ASN A 147 11.18 -1.76 -7.50
CA ASN A 147 11.56 -0.35 -7.61
C ASN A 147 11.26 0.49 -6.35
N THR A 148 11.94 0.16 -5.25
CA THR A 148 11.80 0.89 -4.00
C THR A 148 13.00 1.79 -3.79
N HIS A 149 12.74 3.08 -3.56
CA HIS A 149 13.76 4.06 -3.26
C HIS A 149 13.18 5.17 -2.36
N TYR A 150 14.07 6.06 -1.94
CA TYR A 150 13.75 7.18 -1.08
C TYR A 150 14.08 8.47 -1.81
N GLU A 151 13.25 9.49 -1.61
CA GLU A 151 13.40 10.81 -2.21
C GLU A 151 13.23 11.88 -1.15
N TRP A 152 13.93 12.99 -1.33
CA TRP A 152 13.73 14.20 -0.54
C TRP A 152 12.36 14.79 -0.88
N LEU A 153 11.56 15.08 0.15
CA LEU A 153 10.19 15.56 0.01
C LEU A 153 10.11 16.93 -0.66
N GLU A 154 11.11 17.79 -0.47
CA GLU A 154 11.13 19.14 -1.04
C GLU A 154 11.50 19.12 -2.52
N THR A 155 12.59 18.44 -2.87
CA THR A 155 13.16 18.48 -4.22
C THR A 155 12.69 17.35 -5.12
N GLY A 156 12.17 16.27 -4.53
CA GLY A 156 11.86 15.03 -5.24
C GLY A 156 13.10 14.23 -5.70
N VAL A 157 14.30 14.67 -5.34
CA VAL A 157 15.56 14.03 -5.73
C VAL A 157 15.76 12.74 -4.93
N LYS A 158 16.16 11.68 -5.63
CA LYS A 158 16.47 10.37 -5.05
C LYS A 158 17.68 10.45 -4.12
N LEU A 159 17.54 9.89 -2.92
CA LEU A 159 18.65 9.77 -1.97
C LEU A 159 19.76 8.88 -2.56
N THR A 160 21.00 9.28 -2.30
CA THR A 160 22.21 8.51 -2.61
C THR A 160 22.30 7.25 -1.75
N ASN A 161 23.12 6.29 -2.17
CA ASN A 161 23.33 5.05 -1.41
C ASN A 161 23.85 5.31 0.01
N LYS A 162 24.66 6.37 0.20
CA LYS A 162 25.19 6.76 1.50
C LYS A 162 24.08 7.27 2.42
N GLU A 163 23.27 8.22 1.94
CA GLU A 163 22.12 8.75 2.69
C GLU A 163 21.10 7.65 3.02
N VAL A 164 20.88 6.70 2.10
CA VAL A 164 19.98 5.55 2.36
C VAL A 164 20.55 4.65 3.46
N ALA A 165 21.87 4.46 3.53
CA ALA A 165 22.49 3.67 4.60
C ALA A 165 22.32 4.36 5.96
N GLU A 166 22.53 5.68 6.02
CA GLU A 166 22.32 6.51 7.21
C GLU A 166 20.84 6.51 7.63
N LEU A 167 19.92 6.76 6.70
CA LEU A 167 18.46 6.71 6.92
C LEU A 167 18.02 5.39 7.57
N LYS A 168 18.56 4.26 7.10
CA LYS A 168 18.19 2.92 7.59
C LYS A 168 18.58 2.69 9.05
N THR A 169 19.55 3.44 9.59
CA THR A 169 19.91 3.34 11.02
C THR A 169 18.76 3.80 11.94
N PHE A 170 17.85 4.63 11.42
CA PHE A 170 16.68 5.12 12.14
C PHE A 170 15.45 4.21 12.02
N PHE A 171 15.51 3.15 11.21
CA PHE A 171 14.39 2.23 11.07
C PHE A 171 14.28 1.32 12.29
N PRO A 172 13.04 0.96 12.68
CA PRO A 172 12.85 -0.04 13.70
C PRO A 172 13.48 -1.37 13.25
N PRO A 173 14.02 -2.18 14.19
CA PRO A 173 14.56 -3.48 13.84
C PRO A 173 13.48 -4.35 13.20
N TYR A 174 13.88 -5.09 12.17
CA TYR A 174 12.99 -6.07 11.54
C TYR A 174 12.55 -7.12 12.55
N ARG A 175 11.27 -7.49 12.53
CA ARG A 175 10.71 -8.55 13.36
C ARG A 175 9.93 -9.52 12.49
N LYS A 176 10.35 -10.79 12.49
CA LYS A 176 9.62 -11.89 11.86
C LYS A 176 8.31 -12.13 12.64
N SER A 177 7.23 -12.45 11.93
CA SER A 177 5.96 -12.86 12.52
C SER A 177 6.12 -14.21 13.23
N GLN A 178 5.88 -14.23 14.53
CA GLN A 178 5.95 -15.45 15.34
C GLN A 178 4.67 -16.30 15.21
N THR A 179 3.55 -15.70 14.81
CA THR A 179 2.22 -16.34 14.85
C THR A 179 1.87 -17.11 13.59
N GLN A 180 2.44 -16.76 12.43
CA GLN A 180 2.13 -17.47 11.18
C GLN A 180 2.74 -18.87 11.13
N ARG A 181 3.87 -19.09 11.82
CA ARG A 181 4.64 -20.35 11.78
C ARG A 181 4.91 -20.82 10.35
N THR A 182 5.26 -19.88 9.49
CA THR A 182 5.62 -20.13 8.09
C THR A 182 7.07 -19.75 7.82
N GLU A 183 7.72 -20.48 6.92
CA GLU A 183 8.99 -20.10 6.34
C GLU A 183 8.83 -18.84 5.50
N LYS A 184 7.86 -18.85 4.57
CA LYS A 184 7.52 -17.72 3.70
C LYS A 184 6.31 -16.95 4.21
N GLU A 185 6.57 -15.78 4.79
CA GLU A 185 5.53 -14.99 5.45
C GLU A 185 4.50 -14.38 4.47
N ILE A 186 3.25 -14.35 4.94
CA ILE A 186 2.17 -13.58 4.32
C ILE A 186 2.24 -12.15 4.83
N ILE A 187 2.73 -11.26 3.97
CA ILE A 187 2.89 -9.83 4.29
C ILE A 187 1.60 -9.07 3.97
N VAL A 188 1.05 -8.39 4.98
CA VAL A 188 -0.13 -7.54 4.86
C VAL A 188 0.29 -6.09 5.02
N ASN A 189 -0.10 -5.25 4.08
CA ASN A 189 0.11 -3.81 4.15
C ASN A 189 -1.20 -3.08 3.90
N ASP A 190 -1.49 -2.13 4.79
CA ASP A 190 -2.62 -1.23 4.64
C ASP A 190 -2.10 0.10 4.11
N TYR A 191 -2.46 0.43 2.87
CA TYR A 191 -2.04 1.66 2.20
C TYR A 191 -3.09 2.73 2.39
N LYS A 192 -2.67 3.92 2.81
CA LYS A 192 -3.57 5.08 2.85
C LYS A 192 -3.98 5.41 1.41
N ILE A 193 -5.27 5.62 1.13
CA ILE A 193 -5.75 5.94 -0.23
C ILE A 193 -5.03 7.16 -0.78
N GLN A 194 -4.76 8.15 0.07
CA GLN A 194 -4.01 9.36 -0.31
C GLN A 194 -2.56 9.11 -0.72
N SER A 195 -1.95 7.98 -0.31
CA SER A 195 -0.57 7.63 -0.68
C SER A 195 -0.44 6.91 -2.02
N ILE A 196 -1.55 6.52 -2.64
CA ILE A 196 -1.56 5.80 -3.91
C ILE A 196 -1.58 6.82 -5.03
N GLU A 197 -0.53 6.79 -5.86
CA GLU A 197 -0.40 7.65 -7.05
C GLU A 197 -1.03 6.95 -8.27
N MET A 198 -0.79 5.64 -8.40
CA MET A 198 -1.31 4.84 -9.49
C MET A 198 -1.65 3.42 -9.03
N LEU A 199 -2.61 2.81 -9.70
CA LEU A 199 -3.00 1.42 -9.52
C LEU A 199 -3.15 0.77 -10.91
N SER A 200 -2.46 -0.33 -11.17
CA SER A 200 -2.70 -1.15 -12.37
C SER A 200 -3.49 -2.39 -11.98
N MET A 201 -4.61 -2.61 -12.68
CA MET A 201 -5.54 -3.71 -12.41
C MET A 201 -6.36 -4.01 -13.66
N ASN A 202 -6.61 -5.29 -13.95
CA ASN A 202 -7.42 -5.74 -15.10
C ASN A 202 -6.97 -5.11 -16.44
N ASN A 203 -5.66 -5.06 -16.64
CA ASN A 203 -5.04 -4.44 -17.82
C ASN A 203 -5.37 -2.95 -18.02
N VAL A 204 -5.68 -2.20 -16.95
CA VAL A 204 -5.86 -0.75 -16.99
C VAL A 204 -4.94 -0.11 -15.97
N LEU A 205 -4.26 0.97 -16.36
CA LEU A 205 -3.51 1.82 -15.45
C LEU A 205 -4.41 2.98 -14.99
N TYR A 206 -4.75 3.00 -13.71
CA TYR A 206 -5.49 4.07 -13.08
C TYR A 206 -4.51 5.08 -12.47
N VAL A 207 -4.53 6.31 -12.96
CA VAL A 207 -3.75 7.44 -12.42
C VAL A 207 -4.64 8.23 -11.48
N VAL A 208 -4.23 8.37 -10.23
CA VAL A 208 -5.00 9.07 -9.19
C VAL A 208 -4.69 10.56 -9.25
N ILE A 209 -5.71 11.35 -9.58
CA ILE A 209 -5.62 12.81 -9.66
C ILE A 209 -6.22 13.45 -8.40
N GLY A 210 -5.96 14.76 -8.22
CA GLY A 210 -6.60 15.57 -7.18
C GLY A 210 -8.12 15.47 -7.23
N ASP A 211 -8.75 15.61 -6.06
CA ASP A 211 -10.21 15.77 -5.97
C ASP A 211 -10.58 17.24 -6.26
#